data_AF-A0A8T0W2X5-F1
#
_entry.id   AF-A0A8T0W2X5-F1
#
_cell.length_a   1.000
_cell.length_b   1.000
_cell.length_c   1.000
_cell.angle_alpha   90.00
_cell.angle_beta   90.00
_cell.angle_gamma   90.00
#
_symmetry.space_group_name_H-M   'P 1'
#
loop_
_entity.id
_entity.type
_entity.pdbx_description
1 polymer ?
#
loop_
_entity_poly.entity_id
_entity_poly.type
_entity_poly.pdbx_seq_one_letter_code
_entity_poly.pdbx_strand_id
1 'polypeptide(L)'
;MPCLSSSSAAAAAAPFQPADPASRGAMAWQQLSSRTREFDHFVVIDFEATCERNSKIYPQEIIEFPAVLVDAATGGLVASFRTYVKPRHHPRLTAFCSELTGIQQEQVDGGVDLATALAMHDAWLAAAGASKNRLAVVTWGDWDCRTMLESECNFKGLTKPAYFDRWINLRIPFEAAFGAGRRNLQEAVREAGLQWSGRLHCGLDDALNTACLLAELMRRGVPISITGSLVPPPPEQKPEVQLQQQLLPANHNFRWCVGGAAATDCCCYCYCGVAVRADVVTTPGPMQGRCFFSCGNWTPLGPMCPIFLWAA
;
A
#
# COMPACT_ATOMS: atom_id res chain seq x y z
N MET A 1 -64.24 39.41 -13.70
CA MET A 1 -63.14 39.33 -12.71
C MET A 1 -62.13 38.27 -13.16
N PRO A 2 -61.18 38.59 -14.06
CA PRO A 2 -59.95 37.82 -14.19
C PRO A 2 -58.79 38.63 -13.57
N CYS A 3 -58.15 38.08 -12.53
CA CYS A 3 -56.95 38.67 -11.94
C CYS A 3 -55.68 38.01 -12.47
N LEU A 4 -54.87 38.84 -13.13
CA LEU A 4 -53.43 39.02 -12.94
C LEU A 4 -52.45 37.95 -13.47
N SER A 5 -51.95 38.25 -14.68
CA SER A 5 -50.54 38.45 -15.04
C SER A 5 -49.44 37.99 -14.06
N SER A 6 -48.41 37.32 -14.59
CA SER A 6 -47.12 37.99 -14.91
C SER A 6 -46.09 37.00 -15.48
N SER A 7 -45.45 37.43 -16.56
CA SER A 7 -44.19 36.87 -17.08
C SER A 7 -43.05 37.10 -16.08
N SER A 8 -42.12 36.15 -16.00
CA SER A 8 -40.74 36.45 -15.61
C SER A 8 -39.77 35.64 -16.47
N ALA A 9 -38.81 36.35 -17.03
CA ALA A 9 -37.85 35.91 -18.02
C ALA A 9 -36.81 34.94 -17.45
N ALA A 10 -36.36 34.01 -18.28
CA ALA A 10 -35.19 33.19 -18.02
C ALA A 10 -33.94 34.09 -17.90
N ALA A 11 -33.33 34.12 -16.72
CA ALA A 11 -32.02 34.71 -16.54
C ALA A 11 -30.95 33.76 -17.10
N ALA A 12 -30.29 34.18 -18.19
CA ALA A 12 -29.10 33.52 -18.69
C ALA A 12 -27.97 33.65 -17.65
N ALA A 13 -27.41 32.51 -17.23
CA ALA A 13 -26.25 32.48 -16.35
C ALA A 13 -25.01 33.02 -17.11
N ALA A 14 -24.34 34.02 -16.52
CA ALA A 14 -23.11 34.59 -17.06
C ALA A 14 -21.94 33.59 -16.95
N PRO A 15 -20.97 33.62 -17.89
CA PRO A 15 -19.80 32.75 -17.83
C PRO A 15 -18.89 33.10 -16.65
N PHE A 16 -18.43 32.06 -15.97
CA PHE A 16 -17.48 32.12 -14.86
C PHE A 16 -16.15 32.73 -15.33
N GLN A 17 -15.79 33.90 -14.81
CA GLN A 17 -14.44 34.47 -14.98
C GLN A 17 -13.56 34.00 -13.81
N PRO A 18 -12.38 33.41 -14.07
CA PRO A 18 -11.47 33.02 -13.00
C PRO A 18 -10.86 34.26 -12.33
N ALA A 19 -10.88 34.26 -11.00
CA ALA A 19 -10.19 35.25 -10.19
C ALA A 19 -8.66 35.13 -10.33
N ASP A 20 -8.01 36.26 -10.48
CA ASP A 20 -6.55 36.43 -10.59
C ASP A 20 -5.85 36.03 -9.27
N PRO A 21 -4.96 35.02 -9.24
CA PRO A 21 -4.18 34.71 -8.05
C PRO A 21 -2.79 35.37 -8.12
N ALA A 22 -2.52 36.16 -7.09
CA ALA A 22 -1.24 36.76 -6.75
C ALA A 22 -0.02 35.88 -7.10
N SER A 23 0.79 36.40 -8.02
CA SER A 23 1.81 35.76 -8.83
C SER A 23 3.20 35.69 -8.18
N ARG A 24 3.33 35.20 -6.94
CA ARG A 24 4.66 35.07 -6.29
C ARG A 24 4.99 33.72 -5.64
N GLY A 25 4.01 32.85 -5.39
CA GLY A 25 4.25 31.52 -4.80
C GLY A 25 4.24 30.34 -5.79
N ALA A 26 3.46 30.43 -6.86
CA ALA A 26 3.25 29.31 -7.80
C ALA A 26 4.45 29.06 -8.74
N MET A 27 5.21 30.10 -9.09
CA MET A 27 6.35 29.99 -10.01
C MET A 27 7.59 29.30 -9.40
N ALA A 28 7.72 29.28 -8.07
CA ALA A 28 8.90 28.71 -7.42
C ALA A 28 8.94 27.17 -7.51
N TRP A 29 7.79 26.49 -7.46
CA TRP A 29 7.73 25.02 -7.54
C TRP A 29 7.89 24.47 -8.95
N GLN A 30 7.43 25.21 -9.96
CA GLN A 30 7.58 24.80 -11.37
C GLN A 30 9.05 24.76 -11.81
N GLN A 31 9.90 25.62 -11.23
CA GLN A 31 11.32 25.72 -11.61
C GLN A 31 12.25 24.79 -10.82
N LEU A 32 11.91 24.38 -9.60
CA LEU A 32 12.75 23.49 -8.78
C LEU A 32 12.66 22.00 -9.18
N SER A 33 11.68 21.61 -10.00
CA SER A 33 11.36 20.21 -10.25
C SER A 33 11.63 19.72 -11.69
N SER A 34 12.27 20.53 -12.54
CA SER A 34 12.66 20.10 -13.89
C SER A 34 13.91 19.20 -13.91
N ARG A 35 14.50 18.89 -12.76
CA ARG A 35 15.56 17.88 -12.60
C ARG A 35 15.01 16.62 -11.92
N THR A 36 14.91 15.57 -12.73
CA THR A 36 14.70 14.13 -12.39
C THR A 36 13.53 13.79 -11.47
N ARG A 37 12.29 14.04 -11.91
CA ARG A 37 11.12 13.33 -11.34
C ARG A 37 11.21 11.84 -11.71
N GLU A 38 11.06 10.94 -10.73
CA GLU A 38 11.07 9.49 -10.91
C GLU A 38 9.89 9.01 -11.78
N PHE A 39 8.71 9.59 -11.55
CA PHE A 39 7.47 9.25 -12.24
C PHE A 39 6.94 10.46 -13.03
N ASP A 40 6.33 10.19 -14.18
CA ASP A 40 5.52 11.15 -14.95
C ASP A 40 4.05 11.08 -14.54
N HIS A 41 3.59 9.88 -14.16
CA HIS A 41 2.21 9.63 -13.77
C HIS A 41 2.14 8.76 -12.52
N PHE A 42 1.06 8.95 -11.77
CA PHE A 42 0.58 8.01 -10.77
C PHE A 42 -0.74 7.40 -11.26
N VAL A 43 -0.95 6.12 -10.98
CA VAL A 43 -2.25 5.45 -11.18
C VAL A 43 -2.78 5.00 -9.82
N VAL A 44 -3.86 5.62 -9.38
CA VAL A 44 -4.49 5.36 -8.09
C VAL A 44 -5.54 4.27 -8.25
N ILE A 45 -5.48 3.23 -7.42
CA ILE A 45 -6.34 2.03 -7.51
C ILE A 45 -6.93 1.72 -6.14
N ASP A 46 -8.18 1.27 -6.14
CA ASP A 46 -8.90 0.78 -4.96
C ASP A 46 -9.87 -0.34 -5.39
N PHE A 47 -9.49 -1.60 -5.19
CA PHE A 47 -10.31 -2.72 -5.64
C PHE A 47 -11.47 -2.97 -4.69
N GLU A 48 -12.66 -3.21 -5.24
CA GLU A 48 -13.69 -3.90 -4.48
C GLU A 48 -13.64 -5.39 -4.78
N ALA A 49 -13.90 -6.20 -3.76
CA ALA A 49 -13.86 -7.65 -3.87
C ALA A 49 -15.05 -8.32 -3.17
N THR A 50 -15.36 -9.55 -3.57
CA THR A 50 -16.36 -10.39 -2.90
C THR A 50 -16.08 -10.44 -1.40
N CYS A 51 -17.11 -10.35 -0.56
CA CYS A 51 -16.94 -10.41 0.90
C CYS A 51 -18.17 -11.00 1.60
N GLU A 52 -17.97 -11.41 2.85
CA GLU A 52 -19.03 -11.94 3.71
C GLU A 52 -18.94 -11.29 5.10
N ARG A 53 -20.09 -11.11 5.76
CA ARG A 53 -20.15 -10.51 7.10
C ARG A 53 -19.52 -11.47 8.11
N ASN A 54 -18.60 -10.97 8.93
CA ASN A 54 -17.96 -11.70 10.03
C ASN A 54 -17.18 -12.97 9.64
N SER A 55 -16.86 -13.14 8.36
CA SER A 55 -16.18 -14.32 7.82
C SER A 55 -15.22 -13.91 6.71
N LYS A 56 -14.25 -14.77 6.39
CA LYS A 56 -13.38 -14.60 5.23
C LYS A 56 -13.90 -15.50 4.12
N ILE A 57 -14.20 -14.92 2.97
CA ILE A 57 -14.51 -15.68 1.76
C ILE A 57 -13.19 -16.12 1.09
N TYR A 58 -13.13 -17.37 0.64
CA TYR A 58 -11.98 -17.89 -0.10
C TYR A 58 -12.44 -18.72 -1.32
N PRO A 59 -11.85 -18.52 -2.51
CA PRO A 59 -10.99 -17.38 -2.84
C PRO A 59 -11.77 -16.06 -2.73
N GLN A 60 -11.07 -14.97 -2.45
CA GLN A 60 -11.63 -13.64 -2.63
C GLN A 60 -11.43 -13.24 -4.11
N GLU A 61 -12.42 -12.61 -4.74
CA GLU A 61 -12.37 -12.22 -6.15
C GLU A 61 -12.68 -10.73 -6.30
N ILE A 62 -11.89 -10.01 -7.09
CA ILE A 62 -12.13 -8.62 -7.48
C ILE A 62 -13.45 -8.57 -8.26
N ILE A 63 -14.29 -7.59 -7.91
CA ILE A 63 -15.59 -7.33 -8.53
C ILE A 63 -15.71 -5.92 -9.09
N GLU A 64 -14.84 -4.99 -8.68
CA GLU A 64 -14.66 -3.69 -9.31
C GLU A 64 -13.17 -3.38 -9.48
N PHE A 65 -12.79 -2.94 -10.67
CA PHE A 65 -11.45 -2.47 -10.99
C PHE A 65 -11.52 -1.00 -11.45
N PRO A 66 -11.35 -0.06 -10.52
CA PRO A 66 -11.21 1.36 -10.82
C PRO A 66 -9.75 1.77 -10.92
N ALA A 67 -9.49 2.83 -11.68
CA ALA A 67 -8.20 3.50 -11.69
C ALA A 67 -8.36 5.01 -11.97
N VAL A 68 -7.52 5.83 -11.36
CA VAL A 68 -7.45 7.27 -11.61
C VAL A 68 -6.01 7.64 -11.95
N LEU A 69 -5.81 8.22 -13.14
CA LEU A 69 -4.51 8.68 -13.60
C LEU A 69 -4.28 10.11 -13.11
N VAL A 70 -3.13 10.36 -12.48
CA VAL A 70 -2.72 11.66 -11.94
C VAL A 70 -1.39 12.07 -12.55
N ASP A 71 -1.28 13.30 -13.02
CA ASP A 71 -0.04 13.89 -13.52
C ASP A 71 0.92 14.18 -12.35
N ALA A 72 2.13 13.60 -12.39
CA ALA A 72 3.08 13.70 -11.28
C ALA A 72 3.74 15.09 -11.17
N ALA A 73 3.62 15.94 -12.18
CA ALA A 73 4.18 17.29 -12.16
C ALA A 73 3.24 18.30 -11.48
N THR A 74 1.94 18.13 -11.67
CA THR A 74 0.90 19.08 -11.27
C THR A 74 -0.01 18.55 -10.17
N GLY A 75 -0.09 17.24 -9.97
CA GLY A 75 -1.10 16.59 -9.13
C GLY A 75 -2.51 16.61 -9.76
N GLY A 76 -2.62 17.01 -11.03
CA GLY A 76 -3.90 17.08 -11.74
C GLY A 76 -4.43 15.71 -12.12
N LEU A 77 -5.74 15.50 -11.95
CA LEU A 77 -6.42 14.29 -12.43
C LEU A 77 -6.52 14.35 -13.96
N VAL A 78 -5.99 13.33 -14.64
CA VAL A 78 -5.90 13.25 -16.11
C VAL A 78 -7.08 12.47 -16.68
N ALA A 79 -7.35 11.30 -16.13
CA ALA A 79 -8.38 10.39 -16.62
C ALA A 79 -8.81 9.43 -15.50
N SER A 80 -9.98 8.82 -15.68
CA SER A 80 -10.43 7.70 -14.85
C SER A 80 -10.85 6.51 -15.70
N PHE A 81 -10.78 5.33 -15.10
CA PHE A 81 -11.18 4.05 -15.65
C PHE A 81 -11.99 3.30 -14.60
N ARG A 82 -12.98 2.55 -15.07
CA ARG A 82 -13.77 1.64 -14.24
C ARG A 82 -14.25 0.49 -15.09
N THR A 83 -14.10 -0.73 -14.58
CA THR A 83 -14.83 -1.89 -15.07
C THR A 83 -15.27 -2.77 -13.91
N TYR A 84 -16.41 -3.43 -14.06
CA TYR A 84 -16.80 -4.50 -13.16
C TYR A 84 -16.19 -5.81 -13.61
N VAL A 85 -15.86 -6.65 -12.64
CA VAL A 85 -15.26 -7.96 -12.85
C VAL A 85 -16.26 -9.03 -12.41
N LYS A 86 -16.46 -10.02 -13.26
CA LYS A 86 -17.36 -11.15 -12.98
C LYS A 86 -16.62 -12.22 -12.17
N PRO A 87 -16.98 -12.44 -10.90
CA PRO A 87 -16.40 -13.53 -10.10
C PRO A 87 -16.83 -14.88 -10.67
N ARG A 88 -15.91 -15.85 -10.70
CA ARG A 88 -16.15 -17.19 -11.24
C ARG A 88 -16.37 -18.24 -10.15
N HIS A 89 -15.75 -18.08 -8.98
CA HIS A 89 -15.88 -19.02 -7.87
C HIS A 89 -17.08 -18.70 -7.00
N HIS A 90 -17.29 -17.42 -6.70
CA HIS A 90 -18.45 -16.93 -5.94
C HIS A 90 -19.27 -15.97 -6.81
N PRO A 91 -19.98 -16.49 -7.85
CA PRO A 91 -20.67 -15.65 -8.84
C PRO A 91 -21.85 -14.87 -8.25
N ARG A 92 -22.37 -15.27 -7.08
CA ARG A 92 -23.45 -14.57 -6.37
C ARG A 92 -22.87 -13.72 -5.26
N LEU A 93 -23.09 -12.41 -5.33
CA LEU A 93 -22.71 -11.49 -4.26
C LEU A 93 -23.55 -11.77 -3.02
N THR A 94 -22.92 -11.72 -1.85
CA THR A 94 -23.66 -11.74 -0.59
C THR A 94 -24.40 -10.41 -0.42
N ALA A 95 -25.52 -10.42 0.32
CA ALA A 95 -26.24 -9.19 0.65
C ALA A 95 -25.32 -8.16 1.33
N PHE A 96 -24.44 -8.62 2.23
CA PHE A 96 -23.44 -7.77 2.87
C PHE A 96 -22.48 -7.12 1.87
N CYS A 97 -22.00 -7.88 0.88
CA CYS A 97 -21.09 -7.36 -0.14
C CYS A 97 -21.76 -6.27 -0.97
N SER A 98 -22.99 -6.49 -1.42
CA SER A 98 -23.76 -5.49 -2.17
C SER A 98 -24.14 -4.27 -1.31
N GLU A 99 -24.48 -4.45 -0.04
CA GLU A 99 -24.73 -3.34 0.91
C GLU A 99 -23.46 -2.53 1.16
N LEU A 100 -22.32 -3.19 1.36
CA LEU A 100 -21.05 -2.54 1.65
C LEU A 100 -20.58 -1.76 0.42
N THR A 101 -20.44 -2.43 -0.73
CA THR A 101 -19.82 -1.87 -1.95
C THR A 101 -20.80 -1.06 -2.82
N GLY A 102 -22.10 -1.29 -2.65
CA GLY A 102 -23.13 -0.73 -3.53
C GLY A 102 -23.27 -1.44 -4.87
N ILE A 103 -22.42 -2.43 -5.15
CA ILE A 103 -22.41 -3.18 -6.40
C ILE A 103 -23.57 -4.16 -6.43
N GLN A 104 -24.38 -4.05 -7.48
CA GLN A 104 -25.53 -4.92 -7.74
C GLN A 104 -25.11 -6.16 -8.52
N GLN A 105 -25.88 -7.23 -8.36
CA GLN A 105 -25.59 -8.52 -9.01
C GLN A 105 -25.53 -8.40 -10.54
N GLU A 106 -26.38 -7.56 -11.13
CA GLU A 106 -26.43 -7.34 -12.57
C GLU A 106 -25.13 -6.72 -13.11
N GLN A 107 -24.44 -5.93 -12.30
CA GLN A 107 -23.19 -5.26 -12.69
C GLN A 107 -22.04 -6.25 -12.80
N VAL A 108 -21.93 -7.18 -11.85
CA VAL A 108 -20.94 -8.26 -11.92
C VAL A 108 -21.34 -9.35 -12.93
N ASP A 109 -22.64 -9.62 -13.10
CA ASP A 109 -23.12 -10.57 -14.10
C ASP A 109 -22.79 -10.13 -15.53
N GLY A 110 -22.85 -8.81 -15.79
CA GLY A 110 -22.42 -8.15 -17.02
C GLY A 110 -20.95 -7.72 -17.07
N GLY A 111 -20.19 -7.97 -16.00
CA GLY A 111 -18.76 -7.67 -15.92
C GLY A 111 -17.90 -8.56 -16.81
N VAL A 112 -16.63 -8.17 -16.99
CA VAL A 112 -15.63 -8.95 -17.72
C VAL A 112 -14.85 -9.87 -16.76
N ASP A 113 -14.09 -10.84 -17.27
CA ASP A 113 -13.16 -11.55 -16.38
C ASP A 113 -11.92 -10.70 -16.03
N LEU A 114 -11.22 -11.06 -14.95
CA LEU A 114 -10.08 -10.30 -14.44
C LEU A 114 -8.95 -10.15 -15.48
N ALA A 115 -8.70 -11.17 -16.30
CA ALA A 115 -7.67 -11.10 -17.34
C ALA A 115 -8.02 -10.03 -18.38
N THR A 116 -9.28 -9.96 -18.79
CA THR A 116 -9.81 -8.94 -19.70
C THR A 116 -9.77 -7.56 -19.04
N ALA A 117 -10.13 -7.44 -17.75
CA ALA A 117 -10.06 -6.17 -17.02
C ALA A 117 -8.63 -5.63 -16.96
N LEU A 118 -7.63 -6.48 -16.69
CA LEU A 118 -6.21 -6.11 -16.71
C LEU A 118 -5.77 -5.62 -18.10
N ALA A 119 -6.19 -6.30 -19.17
CA ALA A 119 -5.89 -5.89 -20.55
C ALA A 119 -6.56 -4.56 -20.92
N MET A 120 -7.81 -4.33 -20.47
CA MET A 120 -8.53 -3.08 -20.66
C MET A 120 -7.85 -1.92 -19.91
N HIS A 121 -7.42 -2.14 -18.68
CA HIS A 121 -6.66 -1.16 -17.89
C HIS A 121 -5.34 -0.80 -18.59
N ASP A 122 -4.61 -1.80 -19.10
CA ASP A 122 -3.39 -1.60 -19.87
C ASP A 122 -3.60 -0.76 -21.13
N ALA A 123 -4.66 -1.06 -21.89
CA ALA A 123 -5.02 -0.31 -23.09
C ALA A 123 -5.42 1.13 -22.76
N TRP A 124 -6.14 1.34 -21.66
CA TRP A 124 -6.51 2.66 -21.17
C TRP A 124 -5.28 3.51 -20.77
N LEU A 125 -4.33 2.93 -20.03
CA LEU A 125 -3.07 3.61 -19.70
C LEU A 125 -2.29 4.01 -20.96
N ALA A 126 -2.20 3.10 -21.93
CA ALA A 126 -1.52 3.38 -23.20
C ALA A 126 -2.20 4.50 -23.99
N ALA A 127 -3.55 4.49 -24.05
CA ALA A 127 -4.33 5.53 -24.72
C ALA A 127 -4.19 6.91 -24.04
N ALA A 128 -3.99 6.93 -22.72
CA ALA A 128 -3.74 8.15 -21.96
C ALA A 128 -2.27 8.63 -22.06
N GLY A 129 -1.39 7.92 -22.77
CA GLY A 129 0.01 8.29 -22.92
C GLY A 129 0.88 7.99 -21.68
N ALA A 130 0.38 7.19 -20.74
CA ALA A 130 1.11 6.83 -19.54
C ALA A 130 2.22 5.80 -19.85
N SER A 131 3.48 6.21 -19.72
CA SER A 131 4.62 5.30 -19.86
C SER A 131 4.75 4.41 -18.63
N LYS A 132 4.60 3.09 -18.80
CA LYS A 132 4.71 2.09 -17.72
C LYS A 132 6.03 2.15 -16.96
N ASN A 133 7.12 2.62 -17.59
CA ASN A 133 8.45 2.76 -16.96
C ASN A 133 8.57 3.99 -16.04
N ARG A 134 7.68 4.96 -16.19
CA ARG A 134 7.62 6.21 -15.41
C ARG A 134 6.24 6.37 -14.77
N LEU A 135 5.61 5.24 -14.44
CA LEU A 135 4.31 5.13 -13.79
C LEU A 135 4.50 4.45 -12.43
N ALA A 136 3.82 4.95 -11.39
CA ALA A 136 3.71 4.25 -10.11
C ALA A 136 2.26 4.02 -9.72
N VAL A 137 1.97 2.80 -9.24
CA VAL A 137 0.67 2.48 -8.65
C VAL A 137 0.59 3.10 -7.26
N VAL A 138 -0.55 3.70 -6.92
CA VAL A 138 -0.84 4.29 -5.61
C VAL A 138 -2.11 3.65 -5.06
N THR A 139 -2.07 3.26 -3.80
CA THR A 139 -3.21 2.65 -3.09
C THR A 139 -3.27 3.23 -1.69
N TRP A 140 -4.43 3.16 -1.02
CA TRP A 140 -4.50 3.64 0.37
C TRP A 140 -3.70 2.76 1.34
N GLY A 141 -3.64 1.45 1.07
CA GLY A 141 -2.90 0.47 1.86
C GLY A 141 -2.31 -0.65 1.01
N ASP A 142 -1.66 -1.62 1.65
CA ASP A 142 -1.00 -2.72 0.93
C ASP A 142 -1.98 -3.78 0.39
N TRP A 143 -3.24 -3.76 0.80
CA TRP A 143 -4.17 -4.87 0.53
C TRP A 143 -4.39 -5.09 -0.97
N ASP A 144 -4.64 -4.02 -1.74
CA ASP A 144 -4.94 -4.09 -3.18
C ASP A 144 -3.87 -4.82 -3.99
N CYS A 145 -2.62 -4.35 -3.90
CA CYS A 145 -1.51 -4.89 -4.68
C CYS A 145 -0.89 -6.15 -4.05
N ARG A 146 -0.60 -6.13 -2.73
CA ARG A 146 0.10 -7.23 -2.06
C ARG A 146 -0.79 -8.44 -1.86
N THR A 147 -2.07 -8.22 -1.54
CA THR A 147 -2.97 -9.30 -1.13
C THR A 147 -3.95 -9.63 -2.24
N MET A 148 -4.79 -8.67 -2.64
CA MET A 148 -5.96 -8.95 -3.46
C MET A 148 -5.56 -9.36 -4.89
N LEU A 149 -4.94 -8.46 -5.65
CA LEU A 149 -4.57 -8.75 -7.04
C LEU A 149 -3.55 -9.89 -7.15
N GLU A 150 -2.58 -9.95 -6.25
CA GLU A 150 -1.58 -11.01 -6.22
C GLU A 150 -2.21 -12.38 -5.96
N SER A 151 -3.06 -12.51 -4.92
CA SER A 151 -3.67 -13.79 -4.57
C SER A 151 -4.62 -14.28 -5.66
N GLU A 152 -5.41 -13.40 -6.27
CA GLU A 152 -6.36 -13.80 -7.29
C GLU A 152 -5.67 -14.16 -8.61
N CYS A 153 -4.65 -13.41 -9.04
CA CYS A 153 -3.85 -13.77 -10.21
C CYS A 153 -3.17 -15.13 -10.01
N ASN A 154 -2.58 -15.37 -8.84
CA ASN A 154 -1.95 -16.67 -8.53
C ASN A 154 -2.98 -17.81 -8.51
N PHE A 155 -4.14 -17.58 -7.88
CA PHE A 155 -5.20 -18.58 -7.80
C PHE A 155 -5.80 -18.92 -9.18
N LYS A 156 -5.93 -17.93 -10.07
CA LYS A 156 -6.47 -18.11 -11.43
C LYS A 156 -5.39 -18.44 -12.49
N GLY A 157 -4.12 -18.49 -12.12
CA GLY A 157 -3.00 -18.70 -13.05
C GLY A 157 -2.84 -17.58 -14.09
N LEU A 158 -3.16 -16.33 -13.71
CA LEU A 158 -3.09 -15.17 -14.60
C LEU A 158 -1.74 -14.46 -14.50
N THR A 159 -1.25 -13.98 -15.63
CA THR A 159 -0.06 -13.11 -15.66
C THR A 159 -0.44 -11.69 -15.25
N LYS A 160 0.05 -11.26 -14.09
CA LYS A 160 -0.11 -9.90 -13.58
C LYS A 160 0.86 -8.93 -14.27
N PRO A 161 0.45 -7.71 -14.66
CA PRO A 161 1.37 -6.70 -15.17
C PRO A 161 2.40 -6.28 -14.11
N ALA A 162 3.68 -6.24 -14.48
CA ALA A 162 4.79 -6.03 -13.54
C ALA A 162 4.79 -4.67 -12.82
N TYR A 163 4.11 -3.64 -13.36
CA TYR A 163 3.99 -2.35 -12.68
C TYR A 163 3.11 -2.41 -11.41
N PHE A 164 2.36 -3.50 -11.21
CA PHE A 164 1.68 -3.79 -9.94
C PHE A 164 2.60 -4.43 -8.89
N ASP A 165 3.84 -4.81 -9.23
CA ASP A 165 4.78 -5.39 -8.26
C ASP A 165 5.39 -4.37 -7.31
N ARG A 166 5.24 -3.07 -7.61
CA ARG A 166 5.73 -1.96 -6.80
C ARG A 166 4.66 -0.90 -6.71
N TRP A 167 4.35 -0.44 -5.50
CA TRP A 167 3.29 0.54 -5.26
C TRP A 167 3.66 1.52 -4.16
N ILE A 168 2.87 2.58 -4.08
CA ILE A 168 2.91 3.59 -3.04
C ILE A 168 1.68 3.37 -2.18
N ASN A 169 1.88 2.79 -1.02
CA ASN A 169 0.93 2.82 0.09
C ASN A 169 0.89 4.25 0.64
N LEU A 170 -0.18 4.99 0.30
CA LEU A 170 -0.33 6.42 0.57
C LEU A 170 -0.48 6.73 2.07
N ARG A 171 -0.86 5.75 2.90
CA ARG A 171 -0.89 5.92 4.36
C ARG A 171 0.49 6.29 4.91
N ILE A 172 1.59 5.79 4.34
CA ILE A 172 2.95 6.06 4.84
C ILE A 172 3.35 7.53 4.69
N PRO A 173 3.34 8.15 3.49
CA PRO A 173 3.61 9.58 3.36
C PRO A 173 2.56 10.44 4.07
N PHE A 174 1.32 9.97 4.18
CA PHE A 174 0.30 10.65 4.98
C PHE A 174 0.70 10.70 6.47
N GLU A 175 1.05 9.58 7.09
CA GLU A 175 1.48 9.51 8.49
C GLU A 175 2.76 10.32 8.74
N ALA A 176 3.67 10.38 7.76
CA ALA A 176 4.85 11.23 7.84
C ALA A 176 4.50 12.73 7.92
N ALA A 177 3.40 13.15 7.29
CA ALA A 177 2.95 14.55 7.26
C ALA A 177 1.96 14.91 8.37
N PHE A 178 1.13 13.97 8.82
CA PHE A 178 0.01 14.20 9.76
C PHE A 178 0.19 13.47 11.11
N GLY A 179 1.34 12.83 11.33
CA GLY A 179 1.65 12.03 12.51
C GLY A 179 1.09 10.61 12.43
N ALA A 180 1.71 9.69 13.16
CA ALA A 180 1.28 8.30 13.21
C ALA A 180 -0.10 8.14 13.88
N GLY A 181 -0.91 7.19 13.40
CA GLY A 181 -2.22 6.90 13.99
C GLY A 181 -3.12 6.10 13.05
N ARG A 182 -3.94 5.22 13.63
CA ARG A 182 -4.90 4.40 12.85
C ARG A 182 -6.01 5.29 12.31
N ARG A 183 -6.09 5.40 10.98
CA ARG A 183 -7.13 6.15 10.26
C ARG A 183 -7.63 5.35 9.08
N ASN A 184 -8.94 5.36 8.83
CA ASN A 184 -9.46 4.96 7.52
C ASN A 184 -9.23 6.09 6.47
N LEU A 185 -9.50 5.77 5.20
CA LEU A 185 -9.28 6.73 4.11
C LEU A 185 -10.11 8.00 4.29
N GLN A 186 -11.39 7.88 4.67
CA GLN A 186 -12.28 9.03 4.84
C GLN A 186 -11.81 9.99 5.95
N GLU A 187 -11.32 9.44 7.07
CA GLU A 187 -10.71 10.22 8.15
C GLU A 187 -9.48 10.97 7.67
N ALA A 188 -8.59 10.31 6.93
CA ALA A 188 -7.39 10.93 6.38
C ALA A 188 -7.71 12.05 5.38
N VAL A 189 -8.68 11.84 4.49
CA VAL A 189 -9.20 12.87 3.57
C VAL A 189 -9.70 14.09 4.35
N ARG A 190 -10.48 13.87 5.42
CA ARG A 190 -11.01 14.96 6.26
C ARG A 190 -9.91 15.69 7.03
N GLU A 191 -8.96 14.97 7.62
CA GLU A 191 -7.81 15.55 8.34
C GLU A 191 -6.89 16.37 7.41
N ALA A 192 -6.79 15.99 6.13
CA ALA A 192 -6.09 16.77 5.12
C ALA A 192 -6.82 18.08 4.73
N GLY A 193 -8.02 18.32 5.26
CA GLY A 193 -8.85 19.49 4.94
C GLY A 193 -9.65 19.32 3.65
N LEU A 194 -9.74 18.10 3.12
CA LEU A 194 -10.53 17.78 1.93
C LEU A 194 -11.93 17.30 2.33
N GLN A 195 -12.89 17.46 1.42
CA GLN A 195 -14.23 16.93 1.58
C GLN A 195 -14.35 15.59 0.86
N TRP A 196 -14.93 14.60 1.54
CA TRP A 196 -15.26 13.32 0.92
C TRP A 196 -16.33 13.51 -0.16
N SER A 197 -16.10 12.95 -1.34
CA SER A 197 -17.06 12.94 -2.45
C SER A 197 -17.48 11.51 -2.79
N GLY A 198 -18.74 11.31 -3.17
CA GLY A 198 -19.24 10.00 -3.58
C GLY A 198 -19.54 9.05 -2.42
N ARG A 199 -19.65 7.77 -2.74
CA ARG A 199 -20.07 6.70 -1.82
C ARG A 199 -18.85 5.95 -1.29
N LEU A 200 -18.78 5.75 0.03
CA LEU A 200 -17.76 4.88 0.64
C LEU A 200 -17.86 3.47 0.07
N HIS A 201 -16.72 2.82 -0.17
CA HIS A 201 -16.64 1.47 -0.74
C HIS A 201 -17.24 1.37 -2.15
N CYS A 202 -17.36 2.51 -2.85
CA CYS A 202 -17.46 2.53 -4.30
C CYS A 202 -16.02 2.72 -4.78
N GLY A 203 -15.41 1.68 -5.37
CA GLY A 203 -13.98 1.71 -5.65
C GLY A 203 -13.53 2.92 -6.47
N LEU A 204 -14.33 3.36 -7.46
CA LEU A 204 -14.01 4.58 -8.22
C LEU A 204 -14.03 5.85 -7.35
N ASP A 205 -15.01 5.98 -6.46
CA ASP A 205 -15.09 7.15 -5.57
C ASP A 205 -13.93 7.14 -4.57
N ASP A 206 -13.61 5.97 -4.00
CA ASP A 206 -12.49 5.80 -3.07
C ASP A 206 -11.13 6.09 -3.77
N ALA A 207 -10.94 5.65 -5.02
CA ALA A 207 -9.77 5.98 -5.83
C ALA A 207 -9.68 7.47 -6.18
N LEU A 208 -10.80 8.14 -6.48
CA LEU A 208 -10.85 9.59 -6.73
C LEU A 208 -10.48 10.39 -5.46
N ASN A 209 -11.02 10.02 -4.30
CA ASN A 209 -10.66 10.67 -3.04
C ASN A 209 -9.18 10.41 -2.68
N THR A 210 -8.67 9.21 -2.92
CA THR A 210 -7.24 8.89 -2.77
C THR A 210 -6.37 9.71 -3.71
N ALA A 211 -6.80 9.94 -4.96
CA ALA A 211 -6.10 10.81 -5.91
C ALA A 211 -6.06 12.27 -5.44
N CYS A 212 -7.18 12.79 -4.93
CA CYS A 212 -7.23 14.13 -4.33
C CYS A 212 -6.30 14.24 -3.11
N LEU A 213 -6.26 13.21 -2.26
CA LEU A 213 -5.36 13.16 -1.11
C LEU A 213 -3.88 13.14 -1.54
N LEU A 214 -3.55 12.33 -2.56
CA LEU A 214 -2.21 12.31 -3.16
C LEU A 214 -1.80 13.69 -3.66
N ALA A 215 -2.67 14.35 -4.42
CA ALA A 215 -2.41 15.70 -4.93
C ALA A 215 -2.19 16.72 -3.80
N GLU A 216 -2.95 16.63 -2.71
CA GLU A 216 -2.78 17.49 -1.54
C GLU A 216 -1.45 17.23 -0.81
N LEU A 217 -1.02 15.97 -0.67
CA LEU A 217 0.29 15.63 -0.12
C LEU A 217 1.43 16.20 -1.00
N MET A 218 1.31 16.05 -2.32
CA MET A 218 2.26 16.64 -3.27
C MET A 218 2.31 18.16 -3.16
N ARG A 219 1.16 18.83 -3.04
CA ARG A 219 1.06 20.29 -2.87
C ARG A 219 1.72 20.77 -1.57
N ARG A 220 1.70 19.95 -0.52
CA ARG A 220 2.39 20.19 0.75
C ARG A 220 3.90 19.91 0.70
N GLY A 221 4.41 19.43 -0.43
CA GLY A 221 5.83 19.09 -0.60
C GLY A 221 6.22 17.77 0.07
N VAL A 222 5.26 16.89 0.37
CA VAL A 222 5.54 15.57 0.93
C VAL A 222 6.18 14.69 -0.16
N PRO A 223 7.35 14.08 0.09
CA PRO A 223 7.99 13.19 -0.87
C PRO A 223 7.12 11.97 -1.16
N ILE A 224 6.86 11.72 -2.45
CA ILE A 224 6.12 10.54 -2.92
C ILE A 224 7.11 9.59 -3.59
N SER A 225 7.23 8.37 -3.06
CA SER A 225 8.13 7.32 -3.54
C SER A 225 7.56 5.94 -3.25
N ILE A 226 8.07 4.90 -3.93
CA ILE A 226 7.63 3.51 -3.74
C ILE A 226 7.81 3.09 -2.28
N THR A 227 6.76 2.51 -1.69
CA THR A 227 6.77 2.03 -0.30
C THR A 227 6.47 0.55 -0.16
N GLY A 228 5.90 -0.09 -1.18
CA GLY A 228 5.63 -1.52 -1.23
C GLY A 228 6.23 -2.18 -2.47
N SER A 229 6.69 -3.42 -2.30
CA SER A 229 7.22 -4.25 -3.38
C SER A 229 6.88 -5.72 -3.12
N LEU A 230 6.54 -6.46 -4.17
CA LEU A 230 6.52 -7.93 -4.19
C LEU A 230 7.89 -8.50 -4.58
N VAL A 231 8.71 -7.72 -5.30
CA VAL A 231 10.09 -8.10 -5.61
C VAL A 231 10.91 -8.01 -4.33
N PRO A 232 11.63 -9.07 -3.92
CA PRO A 232 12.56 -9.02 -2.80
C PRO A 232 13.58 -7.90 -3.03
N PRO A 233 13.98 -7.16 -1.97
CA PRO A 233 15.07 -6.21 -2.11
C PRO A 233 16.31 -6.95 -2.65
N PRO A 234 17.10 -6.33 -3.54
CA PRO A 234 18.40 -6.86 -3.89
C PRO A 234 19.17 -7.17 -2.61
N PRO A 235 19.99 -8.25 -2.56
CA PRO A 235 20.86 -8.48 -1.41
C PRO A 235 21.66 -7.20 -1.18
N GLU A 236 21.52 -6.60 0.00
CA GLU A 236 22.26 -5.39 0.37
C GLU A 236 23.75 -5.65 0.10
N GLN A 237 24.34 -4.86 -0.80
CA GLN A 237 25.79 -4.71 -0.82
C GLN A 237 26.14 -3.99 0.47
N LYS A 238 26.46 -4.76 1.52
CA LYS A 238 27.07 -4.21 2.72
C LYS A 238 28.24 -3.35 2.24
N PRO A 239 28.35 -2.07 2.66
CA PRO A 239 29.54 -1.29 2.35
C PRO A 239 30.73 -2.15 2.77
N GLU A 240 31.64 -2.36 1.82
CA GLU A 240 32.90 -3.05 2.05
C GLU A 240 33.61 -2.23 3.12
N VAL A 241 33.43 -2.64 4.39
CA VAL A 241 34.18 -2.09 5.49
C VAL A 241 35.61 -2.45 5.14
N GLN A 242 36.37 -1.46 4.68
CA GLN A 242 37.81 -1.55 4.60
C GLN A 242 38.25 -1.97 5.99
N LEU A 243 38.55 -3.27 6.11
CA LEU A 243 38.99 -3.89 7.33
C LEU A 243 40.38 -3.31 7.56
N GLN A 244 40.43 -2.17 8.21
CA GLN A 244 41.65 -1.62 8.74
C GLN A 244 42.13 -2.71 9.70
N GLN A 245 43.22 -3.39 9.30
CA GLN A 245 43.86 -4.46 10.05
C GLN A 245 44.34 -3.90 11.38
N GLN A 246 43.43 -3.74 12.34
CA GLN A 246 43.76 -3.57 13.74
C GLN A 246 43.81 -4.97 14.33
N LEU A 247 45.03 -5.52 14.25
CA LEU A 247 45.62 -6.54 15.13
C LEU A 247 44.60 -7.26 16.04
N LEU A 248 44.07 -8.38 15.55
CA LEU A 248 43.44 -9.39 16.38
C LEU A 248 44.51 -10.01 17.29
N PRO A 249 44.35 -10.06 18.62
CA PRO A 249 45.13 -10.97 19.44
C PRO A 249 44.70 -12.40 19.10
N ALA A 250 45.67 -13.21 18.67
CA ALA A 250 45.50 -14.62 18.43
C ALA A 250 45.08 -15.36 19.71
N ASN A 251 44.30 -16.43 19.53
CA ASN A 251 43.82 -17.40 20.52
C ASN A 251 42.69 -16.97 21.47
N HIS A 252 41.46 -17.33 21.11
CA HIS A 252 40.52 -17.85 22.11
C HIS A 252 39.89 -19.16 21.62
N ASN A 253 40.41 -20.26 22.16
CA ASN A 253 39.74 -21.56 22.20
C ASN A 253 38.36 -21.38 22.85
N PHE A 254 37.29 -21.76 22.14
CA PHE A 254 35.97 -21.92 22.73
C PHE A 254 36.02 -23.11 23.71
N ARG A 255 36.09 -22.81 25.01
CA ARG A 255 35.95 -23.80 26.08
C ARG A 255 34.62 -23.55 26.79
N TRP A 256 33.68 -24.46 26.57
CA TRP A 256 32.38 -24.45 27.25
C TRP A 256 32.54 -25.00 28.67
N CYS A 257 32.18 -24.21 29.67
CA CYS A 257 32.16 -24.66 31.06
C CYS A 257 30.93 -25.55 31.27
N VAL A 258 31.19 -26.85 31.41
CA VAL A 258 30.24 -27.81 31.95
C VAL A 258 30.32 -27.75 33.47
N GLY A 259 29.21 -27.39 34.13
CA GLY A 259 28.98 -27.69 35.54
C GLY A 259 29.12 -26.52 36.53
N GLY A 260 28.06 -26.33 37.31
CA GLY A 260 28.11 -26.00 38.74
C GLY A 260 28.56 -24.59 39.14
N ALA A 261 27.58 -23.82 39.63
CA ALA A 261 27.70 -22.64 40.50
C ALA A 261 28.07 -21.29 39.85
N ALA A 262 27.24 -20.30 40.21
CA ALA A 262 27.35 -18.85 40.01
C ALA A 262 27.44 -18.36 38.54
N ALA A 263 26.27 -17.95 38.05
CA ALA A 263 26.14 -17.11 36.87
C ALA A 263 26.79 -15.74 37.11
N THR A 264 27.84 -15.42 36.35
CA THR A 264 28.17 -14.03 35.93
C THR A 264 29.16 -14.06 34.76
N ASP A 265 28.79 -13.34 33.70
CA ASP A 265 29.66 -12.77 32.66
C ASP A 265 30.44 -13.67 31.69
N CYS A 266 29.69 -14.47 30.91
CA CYS A 266 30.08 -14.73 29.53
C CYS A 266 28.97 -14.24 28.59
N CYS A 267 28.93 -12.93 28.33
CA CYS A 267 27.97 -12.35 27.40
C CYS A 267 28.40 -12.69 25.95
N CYS A 268 27.88 -13.80 25.44
CA CYS A 268 27.89 -14.05 23.99
C CYS A 268 26.84 -13.13 23.35
N TYR A 269 27.22 -12.40 22.31
CA TYR A 269 26.32 -11.53 21.53
C TYR A 269 25.91 -12.23 20.22
N CYS A 270 24.65 -12.10 19.77
CA CYS A 270 24.20 -12.52 18.42
C CYS A 270 24.97 -11.70 17.36
N TYR A 271 24.99 -12.19 16.12
CA TYR A 271 25.41 -11.43 14.94
C TYR A 271 24.71 -10.06 14.78
N CYS A 272 23.55 -9.84 15.44
CA CYS A 272 22.85 -8.57 15.50
C CYS A 272 23.29 -7.65 16.66
N GLY A 273 24.30 -8.03 17.45
CA GLY A 273 24.83 -7.25 18.57
C GLY A 273 24.03 -7.34 19.87
N VAL A 274 22.95 -8.12 19.92
CA VAL A 274 22.12 -8.31 21.12
C VAL A 274 22.64 -9.48 21.96
N ALA A 275 22.63 -9.36 23.29
CA ALA A 275 23.03 -10.45 24.18
C ALA A 275 22.16 -11.71 24.00
N VAL A 276 22.81 -12.86 23.93
CA VAL A 276 22.16 -14.17 23.88
C VAL A 276 21.57 -14.49 25.25
N ARG A 277 20.34 -15.00 25.28
CA ARG A 277 19.66 -15.48 26.50
C ARG A 277 19.68 -17.00 26.54
N ALA A 278 19.83 -17.55 27.75
CA ALA A 278 19.68 -18.97 28.03
C ALA A 278 18.30 -19.22 28.65
N ASP A 279 17.54 -20.16 28.08
CA ASP A 279 16.18 -20.51 28.49
C ASP A 279 15.99 -22.04 28.53
N VAL A 280 14.90 -22.50 29.15
CA VAL A 280 14.56 -23.92 29.31
C VAL A 280 13.18 -24.20 28.75
N VAL A 281 13.01 -25.33 28.06
CA VAL A 281 11.70 -25.75 27.54
C VAL A 281 10.79 -26.18 28.69
N THR A 282 9.74 -25.42 28.97
CA THR A 282 8.76 -25.72 30.04
C THR A 282 7.54 -26.49 29.54
N THR A 283 7.30 -26.50 28.23
CA THR A 283 6.16 -27.19 27.61
C THR A 283 6.31 -28.71 27.73
N PRO A 284 5.24 -29.46 28.09
CA PRO A 284 5.29 -30.92 28.15
C PRO A 284 5.67 -31.56 26.81
N GLY A 285 6.68 -32.42 26.81
CA GLY A 285 7.13 -33.11 25.61
C GLY A 285 8.55 -33.67 25.71
N PRO A 286 9.07 -34.29 24.63
CA PRO A 286 10.36 -34.98 24.62
C PRO A 286 11.57 -34.07 24.94
N MET A 287 11.39 -32.76 24.75
CA MET A 287 12.42 -31.74 24.98
C MET A 287 12.20 -30.96 26.28
N GLN A 288 11.16 -31.29 27.07
CA GLN A 288 10.87 -30.63 28.34
C GLN A 288 12.08 -30.72 29.28
N GLY A 289 12.45 -29.58 29.87
CA GLY A 289 13.61 -29.46 30.76
C GLY A 289 14.96 -29.28 30.07
N ARG A 290 15.03 -29.28 28.73
CA ARG A 290 16.29 -29.01 28.00
C ARG A 290 16.55 -27.50 27.86
N CYS A 291 17.82 -27.12 28.03
CA CYS A 291 18.28 -25.74 27.90
C CYS A 291 18.61 -25.40 26.44
N PHE A 292 18.33 -24.17 26.04
CA PHE A 292 18.72 -23.62 24.75
C PHE A 292 19.15 -22.16 24.89
N PHE A 293 19.89 -21.68 23.89
CA PHE A 293 20.32 -20.30 23.75
C PHE A 293 19.61 -19.66 22.57
N SER A 294 19.03 -18.48 22.76
CA SER A 294 18.36 -17.74 21.70
C SER A 294 18.68 -16.24 21.76
N CYS A 295 18.47 -15.53 20.66
CA CYS A 295 18.61 -14.08 20.66
C CYS A 295 17.55 -13.43 21.57
N GLY A 296 17.94 -12.46 22.40
CA GLY A 296 17.03 -11.78 23.33
C GLY A 296 15.87 -11.00 22.69
N ASN A 297 15.81 -10.91 21.36
CA ASN A 297 14.75 -10.26 20.59
C ASN A 297 13.76 -11.28 19.95
N TRP A 298 13.66 -12.48 20.51
CA TRP A 298 12.75 -13.52 20.03
C TRP A 298 11.29 -13.18 20.38
N THR A 299 10.38 -13.19 19.39
CA THR A 299 8.93 -12.99 19.60
C THR A 299 8.10 -13.99 18.78
N PRO A 300 6.83 -14.28 19.17
CA PRO A 300 5.97 -15.23 18.46
C PRO A 300 5.58 -14.83 17.02
N LEU A 301 5.98 -13.64 16.57
CA LEU A 301 5.71 -13.11 15.23
C LEU A 301 6.85 -13.38 14.23
N GLY A 302 7.87 -14.18 14.62
CA GLY A 302 8.97 -14.62 13.77
C GLY A 302 10.32 -13.95 14.12
N PRO A 303 11.47 -14.57 13.79
CA PRO A 303 12.76 -14.08 14.25
C PRO A 303 13.35 -13.01 13.32
N MET A 304 13.78 -11.87 13.88
CA MET A 304 14.72 -10.95 13.21
C MET A 304 16.22 -11.36 13.38
N CYS A 305 16.54 -12.39 14.20
CA CYS A 305 17.86 -13.04 14.28
C CYS A 305 17.64 -14.57 14.38
N PRO A 306 18.21 -15.40 13.48
CA PRO A 306 17.94 -16.85 13.42
C PRO A 306 18.71 -17.69 14.45
N ILE A 307 19.36 -17.07 15.45
CA ILE A 307 20.14 -17.81 16.44
C ILE A 307 19.22 -18.57 17.39
N PHE A 308 19.30 -19.88 17.28
CA PHE A 308 18.78 -20.85 18.24
C PHE A 308 19.79 -22.00 18.32
N LEU A 309 20.32 -22.26 19.52
CA LEU A 309 21.31 -23.33 19.75
C LEU A 309 20.89 -24.13 20.98
N TRP A 310 20.86 -25.45 20.87
CA TRP A 310 20.69 -26.30 22.05
C TRP A 310 21.95 -26.22 22.91
N ALA A 311 21.77 -26.12 24.23
CA ALA A 311 22.88 -26.37 25.15
C ALA A 311 23.26 -27.85 25.04
N ALA A 312 24.55 -28.12 24.83
CA ALA A 312 25.09 -29.48 24.77
C ALA A 312 25.01 -30.18 26.13
#